data_AF-A0A9E5K710-F1
#
_entry.id   AF-A0A9E5K710-F1
#
_cell.length_a   1.000
_cell.length_b   1.000
_cell.length_c   1.000
_cell.angle_alpha   90.00
_cell.angle_beta   90.00
_cell.angle_gamma   90.00
#
_symmetry.space_group_name_H-M   'P 1'
#
loop_
_entity.id
_entity.type
_entity.pdbx_description
1 polymer ?
#
loop_
_entity_poly.entity_id
_entity_poly.type
_entity_poly.pdbx_seq_one_letter_code
_entity_poly.pdbx_strand_id
1 'polypeptide(L)'
;MMANSVELSLNQTESMMLQEPTQDNQDSPPIKGYTLSPLLFDSFNTISLDDLDKMKLLGRFDSKFVFHRSKLEPIISQMASDYHVLNIKNQTVFHYESTYLDTDDFKLYLMHHNGKPERIKVRWRKYTDIQKIFFEVKCKTSRKKTEKIRTEEPAVLSELNQAQSELIASLGYQDYCLKPKITISYDRITMVSKSENIKVTLDMNIRFENMVEAKELP
;
A
#
# COMPACT_ATOMS: atom_id res chain seq x y z
N MET A 1 -36.66 38.82 -28.73
CA MET A 1 -37.06 38.34 -27.39
C MET A 1 -35.83 37.68 -26.79
N MET A 2 -35.02 38.50 -26.13
CA MET A 2 -34.92 38.64 -24.67
C MET A 2 -34.07 37.53 -24.06
N ALA A 3 -32.82 37.91 -23.80
CA ALA A 3 -31.92 37.26 -22.88
C ALA A 3 -32.55 37.20 -21.48
N ASN A 4 -32.16 36.19 -20.70
CA ASN A 4 -32.11 36.33 -19.25
C ASN A 4 -30.86 35.63 -18.72
N SER A 5 -29.85 36.47 -18.47
CA SER A 5 -28.82 36.26 -17.47
C SER A 5 -29.47 36.25 -16.08
N VAL A 6 -29.02 35.36 -15.19
CA VAL A 6 -28.98 35.65 -13.75
C VAL A 6 -27.62 35.22 -13.23
N GLU A 7 -26.92 36.21 -12.72
CA GLU A 7 -25.60 36.19 -12.09
C GLU A 7 -25.78 36.15 -10.56
N LEU A 8 -24.75 35.63 -9.86
CA LEU A 8 -24.41 35.85 -8.44
C LEU A 8 -25.28 35.14 -7.37
N SER A 9 -24.74 34.66 -6.24
CA SER A 9 -23.60 35.20 -5.49
C SER A 9 -22.70 34.15 -4.81
N LEU A 10 -21.42 34.48 -4.76
CA LEU A 10 -20.54 34.12 -3.65
C LEU A 10 -21.15 34.56 -2.32
N ASN A 11 -21.19 33.67 -1.34
CA ASN A 11 -20.92 33.90 0.08
C ASN A 11 -21.57 32.79 0.91
N GLN A 12 -20.80 31.76 1.21
CA GLN A 12 -20.83 31.01 2.47
C GLN A 12 -19.61 30.07 2.50
N THR A 13 -18.41 30.63 2.35
CA THR A 13 -17.13 29.91 2.48
C THR A 13 -16.36 30.33 3.75
N GLU A 14 -16.92 31.17 4.61
CA GLU A 14 -16.26 31.58 5.86
C GLU A 14 -17.26 31.60 7.02
N SER A 15 -17.40 30.47 7.70
CA SER A 15 -17.67 30.41 9.15
C SER A 15 -17.53 28.95 9.61
N MET A 16 -16.91 28.76 10.78
CA MET A 16 -16.58 27.49 11.44
C MET A 16 -15.24 26.84 11.09
N MET A 17 -14.18 27.66 11.03
CA MET A 17 -12.92 27.30 11.71
C MET A 17 -12.98 27.93 13.10
N LEU A 18 -13.04 27.10 14.14
CA LEU A 18 -12.58 27.29 15.53
C LEU A 18 -13.30 26.26 16.41
N GLN A 19 -12.78 25.03 16.42
CA GLN A 19 -12.90 24.16 17.60
C GLN A 19 -11.49 23.69 17.96
N GLU A 20 -11.12 24.04 19.19
CA GLU A 20 -9.88 23.68 19.86
C GLU A 20 -9.69 22.15 19.97
N PRO A 21 -8.45 21.67 20.16
CA PRO A 21 -8.12 20.25 20.07
C PRO A 21 -8.70 19.47 21.25
N THR A 22 -9.60 18.52 20.97
CA THR A 22 -9.95 17.48 21.92
C THR A 22 -8.81 16.46 22.04
N GLN A 23 -8.27 16.35 23.25
CA GLN A 23 -7.43 15.25 23.69
C GLN A 23 -8.18 13.91 23.61
N ASP A 24 -7.39 12.85 23.41
CA ASP A 24 -7.71 11.43 23.47
C ASP A 24 -8.53 10.81 22.33
N ASN A 25 -7.81 10.08 21.47
CA ASN A 25 -7.88 8.63 21.52
C ASN A 25 -6.56 8.03 20.99
N GLN A 26 -5.62 7.86 21.92
CA GLN A 26 -4.61 6.82 21.83
C GLN A 26 -5.31 5.46 22.00
N ASP A 27 -5.75 4.85 20.90
CA ASP A 27 -6.17 3.44 20.92
C ASP A 27 -6.01 2.81 19.54
N SER A 28 -4.86 3.06 18.92
CA SER A 28 -4.32 2.05 18.01
C SER A 28 -3.71 0.97 18.91
N PRO A 29 -4.14 -0.31 18.81
CA PRO A 29 -3.57 -1.35 19.63
C PRO A 29 -2.04 -1.34 19.45
N PRO A 30 -1.25 -1.55 20.52
CA PRO A 30 0.20 -1.60 20.38
C PRO A 30 0.54 -2.64 19.33
N ILE A 31 1.29 -2.22 18.30
CA ILE A 31 1.78 -3.11 17.26
C ILE A 31 2.58 -4.19 18.00
N LYS A 32 2.07 -5.43 18.04
CA LYS A 32 2.85 -6.58 18.48
C LYS A 32 3.97 -6.77 17.47
N GLY A 33 5.17 -6.29 17.78
CA GLY A 33 6.27 -6.28 16.83
C GLY A 33 7.51 -5.52 17.34
N TYR A 34 8.54 -5.49 16.51
CA TYR A 34 9.72 -4.67 16.70
C TYR A 34 9.38 -3.19 16.55
N THR A 35 9.72 -2.41 17.58
CA THR A 35 9.54 -0.95 17.58
C THR A 35 10.87 -0.27 17.35
N LEU A 36 10.92 0.65 16.39
CA LEU A 36 12.10 1.46 16.13
C LEU A 36 12.22 2.61 17.14
N SER A 37 13.46 3.04 17.40
CA SER A 37 13.70 4.28 18.13
C SER A 37 13.01 5.46 17.43
N PRO A 38 12.21 6.29 18.15
CA PRO A 38 11.56 7.47 17.57
C PRO A 38 12.54 8.47 16.96
N LEU A 39 13.75 8.60 17.54
CA LEU A 39 14.78 9.55 17.11
C LEU A 39 15.54 9.10 15.86
N LEU A 40 15.28 7.88 15.37
CA LEU A 40 16.03 7.29 14.27
C LEU A 40 15.91 8.09 12.97
N PHE A 41 14.81 8.83 12.81
CA PHE A 41 14.50 9.59 11.60
C PHE A 41 14.79 11.09 11.72
N ASP A 42 15.22 11.59 12.89
CA ASP A 42 15.42 13.03 13.13
C ASP A 42 16.51 13.64 12.22
N SER A 43 17.45 12.81 11.77
CA SER A 43 18.54 13.20 10.87
C SER A 43 18.15 13.17 9.38
N PHE A 44 16.93 12.71 9.04
CA PHE A 44 16.48 12.63 7.66
C PHE A 44 15.80 13.91 7.20
N ASN A 45 16.06 14.29 5.95
CA ASN A 45 15.14 15.14 5.23
C ASN A 45 13.90 14.32 4.86
N THR A 46 12.71 14.93 4.95
CA THR A 46 11.47 14.23 4.62
C THR A 46 11.04 14.49 3.17
N ILE A 47 10.12 13.67 2.67
CA ILE A 47 9.40 13.88 1.42
C ILE A 47 7.91 13.59 1.60
N SER A 48 7.06 14.39 0.96
CA SER A 48 5.61 14.20 0.95
C SER A 48 5.18 13.07 -0.01
N LEU A 49 3.96 12.56 0.17
CA LEU A 49 3.39 11.59 -0.77
C LEU A 49 3.23 12.18 -2.19
N ASP A 50 2.80 13.44 -2.28
CA ASP A 50 2.58 14.13 -3.56
C ASP A 50 3.90 14.31 -4.34
N ASP A 51 5.00 14.62 -3.63
CA ASP A 51 6.31 14.74 -4.27
C ASP A 51 6.90 13.38 -4.64
N LEU A 52 6.64 12.35 -3.84
CA LEU A 52 6.99 10.97 -4.17
C LEU A 52 6.31 10.50 -5.48
N ASP A 53 5.04 10.85 -5.68
CA ASP A 53 4.29 10.48 -6.88
C ASP A 53 4.80 11.20 -8.15
N LYS A 54 5.41 12.39 -8.01
CA LYS A 54 6.01 13.14 -9.12
C LYS A 54 7.30 12.51 -9.67
N MET A 55 8.01 11.69 -8.89
CA MET A 55 9.31 11.14 -9.30
C MET A 55 9.25 10.07 -10.41
N LYS A 56 8.06 9.73 -10.93
CA LYS A 56 7.84 8.93 -12.17
C LYS A 56 8.87 7.80 -12.36
N LEU A 57 8.90 6.86 -11.42
CA LEU A 57 9.71 5.62 -11.45
C LEU A 57 9.21 4.65 -12.56
N LEU A 58 9.29 5.07 -13.81
CA LEU A 58 8.86 4.31 -15.00
C LEU A 58 9.97 3.32 -15.40
N GLY A 59 9.62 2.05 -15.62
CA GLY A 59 10.58 1.03 -16.06
C GLY A 59 11.57 0.58 -14.97
N ARG A 60 11.06 0.12 -13.83
CA ARG A 60 11.88 -0.24 -12.66
C ARG A 60 12.48 -1.65 -12.72
N PHE A 61 13.68 -1.78 -12.13
CA PHE A 61 14.24 -3.05 -11.68
C PHE A 61 14.01 -3.18 -10.16
N ASP A 62 13.45 -4.30 -9.71
CA ASP A 62 13.18 -4.55 -8.28
C ASP A 62 14.10 -5.66 -7.76
N SER A 63 14.99 -5.35 -6.82
CA SER A 63 15.75 -6.33 -6.03
C SER A 63 15.18 -6.45 -4.62
N LYS A 64 15.15 -7.65 -4.05
CA LYS A 64 14.66 -7.91 -2.68
C LYS A 64 15.70 -8.69 -1.90
N PHE A 65 15.87 -8.28 -0.65
CA PHE A 65 16.83 -8.89 0.27
C PHE A 65 16.12 -9.21 1.59
N VAL A 66 16.60 -10.24 2.27
CA VAL A 66 16.21 -10.57 3.64
C VAL A 66 17.46 -10.47 4.49
N PHE A 67 17.35 -9.83 5.65
CA PHE A 67 18.45 -9.69 6.60
C PHE A 67 17.91 -9.71 8.03
N HIS A 68 18.79 -10.02 8.98
CA HIS A 68 18.41 -10.11 10.39
C HIS A 68 18.08 -8.73 10.97
N ARG A 69 17.02 -8.64 11.77
CA ARG A 69 16.51 -7.38 12.36
C ARG A 69 17.55 -6.53 13.06
N SER A 70 18.58 -7.14 13.65
CA SER A 70 19.67 -6.42 14.32
C SER A 70 20.46 -5.48 13.40
N LYS A 71 20.34 -5.61 12.08
CA LYS A 71 20.96 -4.72 11.10
C LYS A 71 20.07 -3.55 10.69
N LEU A 72 18.79 -3.56 11.06
CA LEU A 72 17.80 -2.59 10.56
C LEU A 72 18.15 -1.15 10.95
N GLU A 73 18.31 -0.87 12.25
CA GLU A 73 18.66 0.48 12.72
C GLU A 73 20.03 0.95 12.19
N PRO A 74 21.11 0.15 12.26
CA PRO A 74 22.39 0.53 11.67
C PRO A 74 22.32 0.87 10.18
N ILE A 75 21.50 0.16 9.40
CA ILE A 75 21.29 0.45 7.97
C ILE A 75 20.55 1.78 7.83
N ILE A 76 19.45 1.97 8.56
CA ILE A 76 18.66 3.21 8.49
C ILE A 76 19.53 4.42 8.84
N SER A 77 20.31 4.39 9.92
CA SER A 77 21.17 5.52 10.32
C SER A 77 22.19 5.91 9.25
N GLN A 78 22.72 4.94 8.50
CA GLN A 78 23.67 5.21 7.41
C GLN A 78 23.00 5.82 6.16
N MET A 79 21.69 5.68 6.00
CA MET A 79 20.96 6.18 4.83
C MET A 79 20.54 7.66 4.95
N ALA A 80 20.64 8.27 6.13
CA ALA A 80 20.15 9.62 6.39
C ALA A 80 20.74 10.71 5.48
N SER A 81 22.04 10.60 5.15
CA SER A 81 22.73 11.55 4.28
C SER A 81 22.23 11.49 2.84
N ASP A 82 21.84 10.32 2.37
CA ASP A 82 21.66 10.05 0.93
C ASP A 82 20.19 9.89 0.51
N TYR A 83 19.28 9.75 1.48
CA TYR A 83 17.87 9.48 1.23
C TYR A 83 16.95 10.50 1.92
N HIS A 84 15.85 10.83 1.26
CA HIS A 84 14.67 11.37 1.91
C HIS A 84 13.82 10.23 2.46
N VAL A 85 13.16 10.46 3.60
CA VAL A 85 12.19 9.53 4.17
C VAL A 85 10.76 10.02 3.94
N LEU A 86 9.86 9.13 3.52
CA LEU A 86 8.45 9.46 3.37
C LEU A 86 7.88 9.88 4.72
N ASN A 87 7.22 11.03 4.76
CA ASN A 87 6.49 11.50 5.91
C ASN A 87 5.07 11.92 5.49
N ILE A 88 4.07 11.39 6.20
CA ILE A 88 2.66 11.75 6.02
C ILE A 88 2.11 12.02 7.41
N LYS A 89 1.65 13.25 7.66
CA LYS A 89 1.07 13.65 8.97
C LYS A 89 1.98 13.26 10.15
N ASN A 90 3.28 13.56 10.05
CA ASN A 90 4.30 13.24 11.06
C ASN A 90 4.55 11.75 11.31
N GLN A 91 4.10 10.86 10.42
CA GLN A 91 4.38 9.44 10.46
C GLN A 91 5.33 9.02 9.34
N THR A 92 6.22 8.08 9.65
CA THR A 92 7.26 7.56 8.74
C THR A 92 7.21 6.04 8.58
N VAL A 93 6.64 5.35 9.57
CA VAL A 93 6.34 3.93 9.52
C VAL A 93 4.84 3.81 9.26
N PHE A 94 4.47 3.00 8.27
CA PHE A 94 3.08 2.84 7.85
C PHE A 94 2.68 1.37 7.86
N HIS A 95 1.49 1.09 8.36
CA HIS A 95 0.93 -0.25 8.45
C HIS A 95 0.14 -0.62 7.20
N TYR A 96 0.48 -1.77 6.62
CA TYR A 96 -0.16 -2.32 5.44
C TYR A 96 -0.76 -3.67 5.77
N GLU A 97 -1.95 -3.91 5.22
CA GLU A 97 -2.58 -5.23 5.22
C GLU A 97 -3.01 -5.55 3.79
N SER A 98 -2.68 -6.75 3.32
CA SER A 98 -3.02 -7.21 1.96
C SER A 98 -3.64 -8.61 2.01
N THR A 99 -4.93 -8.70 1.70
CA THR A 99 -5.66 -9.96 1.57
C THR A 99 -5.60 -10.42 0.13
N TYR A 100 -4.86 -11.49 -0.12
CA TYR A 100 -4.74 -12.11 -1.43
C TYR A 100 -5.87 -13.10 -1.67
N LEU A 101 -6.38 -13.08 -2.90
CA LEU A 101 -7.40 -14.02 -3.36
C LEU A 101 -6.78 -15.09 -4.25
N ASP A 102 -7.35 -16.29 -4.18
CA ASP A 102 -7.02 -17.40 -5.06
C ASP A 102 -8.24 -18.33 -5.21
N THR A 103 -8.14 -19.30 -6.11
CA THR A 103 -9.09 -20.42 -6.20
C THR A 103 -8.87 -21.42 -5.07
N ASP A 104 -9.84 -22.30 -4.82
CA ASP A 104 -9.74 -23.33 -3.78
C ASP A 104 -8.56 -24.29 -3.99
N ASP A 105 -8.14 -24.49 -5.23
CA ASP A 105 -6.97 -25.29 -5.64
C ASP A 105 -5.70 -24.45 -5.90
N PHE A 106 -5.67 -23.19 -5.45
CA PHE A 106 -4.48 -22.32 -5.48
C PHE A 106 -3.88 -22.08 -6.88
N LYS A 107 -4.71 -21.93 -7.91
CA LYS A 107 -4.25 -21.77 -9.30
C LYS A 107 -3.34 -20.54 -9.45
N LEU A 108 -3.67 -19.38 -8.87
CA LEU A 108 -2.88 -18.16 -9.03
C LEU A 108 -1.52 -18.27 -8.34
N TYR A 109 -1.47 -18.86 -7.15
CA TYR A 109 -0.24 -19.21 -6.45
C TYR A 109 0.63 -20.12 -7.32
N LEU A 110 0.09 -21.23 -7.82
CA LEU A 110 0.83 -22.19 -8.64
C LEU A 110 1.35 -21.56 -9.93
N MET A 111 0.55 -20.71 -10.59
CA MET A 111 0.99 -19.94 -11.76
C MET A 111 2.18 -19.04 -11.43
N HIS A 112 2.15 -18.36 -10.29
CA HIS A 112 3.23 -17.48 -9.87
C HIS A 112 4.49 -18.26 -9.46
N HIS A 113 4.33 -19.33 -8.69
CA HIS A 113 5.41 -20.19 -8.24
C HIS A 113 6.14 -20.83 -9.43
N ASN A 114 5.37 -21.35 -10.40
CA ASN A 114 5.91 -21.97 -11.62
C ASN A 114 6.35 -20.96 -12.68
N GLY A 115 6.34 -19.66 -12.38
CA GLY A 115 6.85 -18.62 -13.28
C GLY A 115 6.07 -18.44 -14.59
N LYS A 116 4.80 -18.90 -14.67
CA LYS A 116 3.97 -18.85 -15.89
C LYS A 116 4.00 -17.46 -16.53
N PRO A 117 4.28 -17.32 -17.85
CA PRO A 117 4.46 -16.01 -18.49
C PRO A 117 3.26 -15.08 -18.30
N GLU A 118 2.06 -15.62 -18.47
CA GLU A 118 0.79 -14.95 -18.21
C GLU A 118 0.27 -15.36 -16.84
N ARG A 119 0.02 -14.37 -15.98
CA ARG A 119 -0.44 -14.58 -14.61
C ARG A 119 -0.97 -13.30 -13.99
N ILE A 120 -1.88 -13.45 -13.05
CA ILE A 120 -2.39 -12.34 -12.23
C ILE A 120 -2.09 -12.55 -10.74
N LYS A 121 -2.10 -11.45 -9.99
CA LYS A 121 -2.29 -11.46 -8.53
C LYS A 121 -3.45 -10.54 -8.21
N VAL A 122 -4.37 -11.02 -7.39
CA VAL A 122 -5.57 -10.29 -6.98
C VAL A 122 -5.52 -10.10 -5.48
N ARG A 123 -5.76 -8.87 -5.01
CA ARG A 123 -5.78 -8.57 -3.58
C ARG A 123 -6.65 -7.37 -3.25
N TRP A 124 -7.20 -7.37 -2.04
CA TRP A 124 -7.52 -6.12 -1.37
C TRP A 124 -6.32 -5.66 -0.55
N ARG A 125 -6.10 -4.36 -0.50
CA ARG A 125 -5.03 -3.75 0.29
C ARG A 125 -5.58 -2.59 1.10
N LYS A 126 -5.39 -2.68 2.41
CA LYS A 126 -5.72 -1.64 3.38
C LYS A 126 -4.45 -0.90 3.78
N TYR A 127 -4.57 0.42 3.78
CA TYR A 127 -3.59 1.36 4.29
C TYR A 127 -4.18 1.92 5.59
N THR A 128 -3.81 1.32 6.72
CA THR A 128 -4.52 1.55 7.98
C THR A 128 -4.37 2.99 8.46
N ASP A 129 -3.19 3.59 8.32
CA ASP A 129 -2.90 4.94 8.83
C ASP A 129 -3.64 6.05 8.08
N ILE A 130 -4.00 5.80 6.82
CA ILE A 130 -4.75 6.73 5.97
C ILE A 130 -6.18 6.27 5.70
N GLN A 131 -6.61 5.17 6.34
CA GLN A 131 -7.95 4.57 6.23
C GLN A 131 -8.43 4.34 4.79
N LYS A 132 -7.52 4.02 3.88
CA LYS A 132 -7.87 3.74 2.48
C LYS A 132 -7.77 2.26 2.16
N ILE A 133 -8.72 1.75 1.40
CA ILE A 133 -8.76 0.36 0.94
C ILE A 133 -8.82 0.35 -0.58
N PHE A 134 -8.12 -0.59 -1.19
CA PHE A 134 -8.08 -0.71 -2.64
C PHE A 134 -8.16 -2.17 -3.06
N PHE A 135 -8.97 -2.44 -4.08
CA PHE A 135 -8.86 -3.66 -4.86
C PHE A 135 -7.76 -3.48 -5.92
N GLU A 136 -6.81 -4.41 -5.96
CA GLU A 136 -5.66 -4.35 -6.86
C GLU A 136 -5.52 -5.66 -7.65
N VAL A 137 -5.39 -5.52 -8.97
CA VAL A 137 -5.06 -6.62 -9.87
C VAL A 137 -3.73 -6.31 -10.55
N LYS A 138 -2.74 -7.19 -10.34
CA LYS A 138 -1.44 -7.12 -11.00
C LYS A 138 -1.36 -8.17 -12.09
N CYS A 139 -1.44 -7.74 -13.34
CA CYS A 139 -1.39 -8.60 -14.52
C CYS A 139 0.01 -8.61 -15.11
N LYS A 140 0.57 -9.80 -15.33
CA LYS A 140 1.78 -9.97 -16.12
C LYS A 140 1.43 -10.70 -17.40
N THR A 141 1.83 -10.14 -18.53
CA THR A 141 1.57 -10.70 -19.86
C THR A 141 2.81 -11.43 -20.40
N SER A 142 2.60 -12.30 -21.39
CA SER A 142 3.66 -13.01 -22.12
C SER A 142 4.71 -12.08 -22.72
N ARG A 143 4.34 -10.85 -23.08
CA ARG A 143 5.25 -9.78 -23.55
C ARG A 143 6.09 -9.14 -22.44
N LYS A 144 6.14 -9.74 -21.25
CA LYS A 144 6.80 -9.23 -20.02
C LYS A 144 6.27 -7.88 -19.53
N LYS A 145 5.19 -7.34 -20.11
CA LYS A 145 4.53 -6.14 -19.62
C LYS A 145 3.78 -6.49 -18.34
N THR A 146 3.94 -5.65 -17.32
CA THR A 146 3.16 -5.74 -16.09
C THR A 146 2.23 -4.54 -16.01
N GLU A 147 0.95 -4.81 -15.87
CA GLU A 147 -0.09 -3.80 -15.67
C GLU A 147 -0.65 -3.94 -14.25
N LYS A 148 -0.94 -2.80 -13.62
CA LYS A 148 -1.55 -2.76 -12.30
C LYS A 148 -2.83 -1.95 -12.42
N ILE A 149 -3.95 -2.62 -12.23
CA ILE A 149 -5.28 -2.02 -12.16
C ILE A 149 -5.61 -1.89 -10.67
N ARG A 150 -6.17 -0.74 -10.28
CA ARG A 150 -6.49 -0.44 -8.89
C ARG A 150 -7.75 0.42 -8.81
N THR A 151 -8.64 0.04 -7.92
CA THR A 151 -9.88 0.78 -7.60
C THR A 151 -9.94 1.00 -6.10
N GLU A 152 -10.34 2.20 -5.67
CA GLU A 152 -10.59 2.49 -4.26
C GLU A 152 -11.92 1.84 -3.83
N GLU A 153 -11.92 1.23 -2.65
CA GLU A 153 -13.05 0.47 -2.13
C GLU A 153 -13.39 0.95 -0.72
N PRO A 154 -14.67 0.92 -0.32
CA PRO A 154 -15.07 1.32 1.03
C PRO A 154 -14.68 0.30 2.10
N ALA A 155 -14.52 -0.98 1.73
CA ALA A 155 -14.22 -2.08 2.65
C ALA A 155 -13.51 -3.24 1.95
N VAL A 156 -12.85 -4.10 2.73
CA VAL A 156 -12.43 -5.43 2.29
C VAL A 156 -13.66 -6.33 2.33
N LEU A 157 -13.90 -7.09 1.25
CA LEU A 157 -15.07 -7.95 1.13
C LEU A 157 -14.71 -9.42 1.43
N SER A 158 -15.71 -10.21 1.82
CA SER A 158 -15.58 -11.67 1.94
C SER A 158 -15.56 -12.37 0.58
N GLU A 159 -16.09 -11.72 -0.46
CA GLU A 159 -16.20 -12.21 -1.82
C GLU A 159 -16.10 -11.07 -2.82
N LEU A 160 -15.82 -11.38 -4.08
CA LEU A 160 -15.79 -10.37 -5.14
C LEU A 160 -17.20 -9.82 -5.38
N ASN A 161 -17.30 -8.49 -5.51
CA ASN A 161 -18.52 -7.89 -6.02
C ASN A 161 -18.63 -8.07 -7.56
N GLN A 162 -19.76 -7.64 -8.14
CA GLN A 162 -20.02 -7.76 -9.58
C GLN A 162 -18.93 -7.08 -10.43
N ALA A 163 -18.59 -5.82 -10.13
CA ALA A 163 -17.62 -5.05 -10.89
C ALA A 163 -16.20 -5.67 -10.83
N GLN A 164 -15.81 -6.19 -9.67
CA GLN A 164 -14.54 -6.88 -9.49
C GLN A 164 -14.51 -8.21 -10.25
N SER A 165 -15.62 -8.96 -10.24
CA SER A 165 -15.76 -10.21 -11.00
C SER A 165 -15.69 -9.95 -12.51
N GLU A 166 -16.35 -8.91 -13.00
CA GLU A 166 -16.29 -8.47 -14.40
C GLU A 166 -14.88 -8.04 -14.80
N LEU A 167 -14.17 -7.32 -13.93
CA LEU A 167 -12.77 -6.97 -14.16
C LEU A 167 -11.90 -8.23 -14.31
N ILE A 168 -12.03 -9.20 -13.42
CA ILE A 168 -11.27 -10.47 -13.50
C ILE A 168 -11.64 -11.26 -14.76
N ALA A 169 -12.91 -11.30 -15.14
CA ALA A 169 -13.37 -11.92 -16.37
C ALA A 169 -12.80 -11.23 -17.63
N SER A 170 -12.76 -9.89 -17.65
CA SER A 170 -12.20 -9.12 -18.77
C SER A 170 -10.70 -9.38 -19.00
N LEU A 171 -10.01 -9.88 -17.98
CA LEU A 171 -8.59 -10.26 -18.03
C LEU A 171 -8.38 -11.74 -18.45
N GLY A 172 -9.46 -12.47 -18.76
CA GLY A 172 -9.43 -13.87 -19.21
C GLY A 172 -9.49 -14.92 -18.09
N TYR A 173 -9.95 -14.53 -16.89
CA TYR A 173 -10.04 -15.42 -15.73
C TYR A 173 -11.50 -15.63 -15.28
N GLN A 174 -12.45 -15.66 -16.21
CA GLN A 174 -13.89 -15.76 -15.92
C GLN A 174 -14.29 -17.02 -15.13
N ASP A 175 -13.57 -18.13 -15.31
CA ASP A 175 -13.87 -19.41 -14.64
C ASP A 175 -13.19 -19.54 -13.26
N TYR A 176 -12.55 -18.48 -12.77
CA TYR A 176 -11.82 -18.48 -11.50
C TYR A 176 -12.73 -17.97 -10.38
N CYS A 177 -13.24 -18.88 -9.56
CA CYS A 177 -13.91 -18.54 -8.31
C CYS A 177 -12.87 -18.11 -7.26
N LEU A 178 -12.54 -16.82 -7.23
CA LEU A 178 -11.54 -16.26 -6.34
C LEU A 178 -12.14 -15.93 -4.97
N LYS A 179 -11.46 -16.39 -3.91
CA LYS A 179 -11.83 -16.16 -2.51
C LYS A 179 -10.61 -15.68 -1.72
N PRO A 180 -10.78 -14.92 -0.61
CA PRO A 180 -9.69 -14.64 0.31
C PRO A 180 -8.96 -15.92 0.75
N LYS A 181 -7.63 -15.93 0.67
CA LYS A 181 -6.80 -17.09 1.08
C LYS A 181 -5.76 -16.77 2.12
N ILE A 182 -5.10 -15.62 2.00
CA ILE A 182 -4.04 -15.23 2.92
C ILE A 182 -4.01 -13.71 3.07
N THR A 183 -3.98 -13.25 4.31
CA THR A 183 -3.73 -11.87 4.68
C THR A 183 -2.28 -11.73 5.09
N ILE A 184 -1.59 -10.75 4.54
CA ILE A 184 -0.22 -10.40 4.88
C ILE A 184 -0.23 -8.98 5.44
N SER A 185 0.22 -8.81 6.66
CA SER A 185 0.44 -7.49 7.26
C SER A 185 1.91 -7.23 7.53
N TYR A 186 2.30 -5.96 7.46
CA TYR A 186 3.68 -5.51 7.69
C TYR A 186 3.71 -4.00 7.90
N ASP A 187 4.77 -3.54 8.57
CA ASP A 187 5.08 -2.13 8.72
C ASP A 187 6.16 -1.75 7.71
N ARG A 188 5.99 -0.61 7.03
CA ARG A 188 6.89 -0.17 5.97
C ARG A 188 7.41 1.23 6.19
N ILE A 189 8.71 1.37 6.00
CA ILE A 189 9.38 2.65 5.76
C ILE A 189 9.62 2.78 4.26
N THR A 190 9.39 3.97 3.72
CA THR A 190 9.72 4.29 2.33
C THR A 190 10.77 5.39 2.30
N MET A 191 11.85 5.16 1.56
CA MET A 191 12.94 6.10 1.36
C MET A 191 13.20 6.28 -0.14
N VAL A 192 13.69 7.45 -0.52
CA VAL A 192 14.01 7.79 -1.90
C VAL A 192 15.33 8.54 -1.96
N SER A 193 16.20 8.16 -2.89
CA SER A 193 17.52 8.75 -3.00
C SER A 193 17.42 10.25 -3.35
N LYS A 194 18.32 11.05 -2.77
CA LYS A 194 18.44 12.49 -3.04
C LYS A 194 19.06 12.77 -4.41
N SER A 195 19.84 11.83 -4.94
CA SER A 195 20.64 12.02 -6.17
C SER A 195 20.26 11.07 -7.30
N GLU A 196 19.72 9.90 -6.98
CA GLU A 196 19.40 8.85 -7.94
C GLU A 196 17.89 8.59 -8.03
N ASN A 197 17.43 8.02 -9.14
CA ASN A 197 16.03 7.59 -9.28
C ASN A 197 15.79 6.22 -8.61
N ILE A 198 16.15 6.11 -7.33
CA ILE A 198 16.09 4.88 -6.53
C ILE A 198 15.10 5.06 -5.38
N LYS A 199 14.18 4.11 -5.25
CA LYS A 199 13.29 4.00 -4.10
C LYS A 199 13.59 2.73 -3.32
N VAL A 200 13.79 2.87 -2.02
CA VAL A 200 13.99 1.77 -1.08
C VAL A 200 12.76 1.66 -0.19
N THR A 201 12.33 0.43 0.06
CA THR A 201 11.29 0.14 1.05
C THR A 201 11.82 -0.91 2.02
N LEU A 202 11.68 -0.65 3.32
CA LEU A 202 12.04 -1.56 4.38
C LEU A 202 10.75 -2.07 5.02
N ASP A 203 10.55 -3.38 5.00
CA ASP A 203 9.37 -4.02 5.58
C ASP A 203 9.78 -4.77 6.86
N MET A 204 9.04 -4.56 7.94
CA MET A 204 9.22 -5.23 9.23
C MET A 204 7.89 -5.69 9.81
N ASN A 205 7.92 -6.43 10.92
CA ASN A 205 6.73 -6.96 11.59
C ASN A 205 5.82 -7.74 10.63
N ILE A 206 6.45 -8.55 9.77
CA ILE A 206 5.76 -9.26 8.71
C ILE A 206 4.99 -10.43 9.32
N ARG A 207 3.67 -10.40 9.17
CA ARG A 207 2.73 -11.41 9.65
C ARG A 207 1.91 -11.96 8.49
N PHE A 208 1.67 -13.26 8.55
CA PHE A 208 0.86 -14.02 7.61
C PHE A 208 -0.28 -14.65 8.36
N GLU A 209 -1.50 -14.54 7.84
CA GLU A 209 -2.70 -15.11 8.45
C GLU A 209 -3.57 -15.74 7.37
N ASN A 210 -4.03 -16.97 7.63
CA ASN A 210 -5.07 -17.62 6.85
C ASN A 210 -6.21 -18.05 7.79
N MET A 211 -7.19 -18.79 7.27
CA MET A 211 -8.35 -19.22 8.07
C MET A 211 -8.01 -20.18 9.23
N VAL A 212 -6.78 -20.72 9.28
CA VAL A 212 -6.36 -21.80 10.19
C VAL A 212 -5.30 -21.33 11.17
N GLU A 213 -4.32 -20.56 10.71
CA GLU A 213 -3.17 -20.15 11.51
C GLU A 213 -2.68 -18.74 11.16
N ALA A 214 -1.98 -18.15 12.12
CA ALA A 214 -1.18 -16.95 11.92
C ALA A 214 0.29 -17.23 12.26
N LYS A 215 1.21 -16.71 11.44
CA LYS A 215 2.66 -16.83 11.59
C LYS A 215 3.33 -15.48 11.41
N GLU A 216 4.36 -15.24 12.19
CA GLU A 216 5.16 -14.02 12.16
C GLU A 216 6.61 -14.37 11.80
N LEU A 217 7.27 -13.53 11.01
CA LEU A 217 8.71 -13.66 10.82
C LEU A 217 9.45 -13.18 12.08
N PRO A 218 10.55 -13.86 12.46
CA PRO A 218 11.29 -13.57 13.68
C PRO A 218 12.00 -12.21 13.69
#